data_AF-A0A7T1MGW2-F1
#
_entry.id   AF-A0A7T1MGW2-F1
#
_cell.length_a   1.000
_cell.length_b   1.000
_cell.length_c   1.000
_cell.angle_alpha   90.00
_cell.angle_beta   90.00
_cell.angle_gamma   90.00
#
_symmetry.space_group_name_H-M   'P 1'
#
loop_
_entity.id
_entity.type
_entity.pdbx_description
1 polymer ?
#
loop_
_entity_poly.entity_id
_entity_poly.type
_entity_poly.pdbx_seq_one_letter_code
_entity_poly.pdbx_strand_id
1 'polypeptide(L)' 'MLFHRDRHTTVILNPAGSSLWRLLKTPCTCSALADTLAASHPDLSYDKALGDVSAFIESLMVHGMVELWG' A
#
# COMPACT_ATOMS: atom_id res chain seq x y z
N MET A 1 8.44 9.19 -1.42
CA MET A 1 7.96 9.98 -0.26
C MET A 1 6.59 10.52 -0.61
N LEU A 2 5.65 10.45 0.33
CA LEU A 2 4.33 11.07 0.25
C LEU A 2 4.29 12.24 1.22
N PHE A 3 3.65 13.33 0.80
CA PHE A 3 3.46 14.51 1.64
C PHE A 3 1.99 14.91 1.62
N HIS A 4 1.36 14.92 2.79
CA HIS A 4 0.02 15.46 2.96
C HIS A 4 0.14 16.92 3.38
N ARG A 5 -0.27 17.82 2.50
CA ARG A 5 -0.09 19.27 2.68
C ARG A 5 -0.77 19.80 3.93
N ASP A 6 -2.07 19.54 4.09
CA ASP A 6 -2.85 20.17 5.16
C ASP A 6 -2.52 19.61 6.55
N ARG A 7 -2.18 18.33 6.62
CA ARG A 7 -1.76 17.64 7.86
C ARG A 7 -0.27 17.77 8.14
N HIS A 8 0.51 18.44 7.28
CA HIS A 8 1.97 18.54 7.36
C HIS A 8 2.68 17.19 7.62
N THR A 9 2.10 16.09 7.12
CA THR A 9 2.56 14.73 7.41
C THR A 9 3.38 14.19 6.24
N THR A 10 4.49 13.52 6.56
CA THR A 10 5.36 12.87 5.57
C THR A 10 5.44 11.38 5.85
N VAL A 11 5.25 10.56 4.81
CA VAL A 11 5.48 9.12 4.86
C VAL A 11 6.58 8.75 3.85
N ILE A 12 7.63 8.09 4.33
CA ILE A 12 8.71 7.58 3.50
C ILE A 12 8.33 6.17 3.05
N LEU A 13 8.30 5.97 1.74
CA LEU A 13 7.99 4.66 1.14
C LEU A 13 9.29 3.95 0.80
N ASN A 14 9.35 2.66 1.12
CA ASN A 14 10.37 1.76 0.56
C ASN A 14 10.01 1.43 -0.92
N PRO A 15 10.84 0.67 -1.66
CA PRO A 15 10.57 0.32 -3.04
C PRO A 15 9.23 -0.42 -3.25
N ALA A 16 8.89 -1.37 -2.37
CA ALA A 16 7.62 -2.11 -2.46
C ALA A 16 6.41 -1.19 -2.24
N GLY A 17 6.43 -0.36 -1.20
CA GLY A 17 5.38 0.62 -0.91
C GLY A 17 5.22 1.66 -2.02
N SER A 18 6.31 2.03 -2.71
CA SER A 18 6.25 2.92 -3.88
C SER A 18 5.54 2.27 -5.08
N SER A 19 5.65 0.95 -5.23
CA SER A 19 4.92 0.20 -6.25
C SER A 19 3.45 0.05 -5.88
N LEU A 20 3.14 -0.34 -4.64
CA LEU A 20 1.76 -0.42 -4.14
C LEU A 20 1.03 0.92 -4.25
N TRP A 21 1.69 2.03 -3.88
CA TRP A 21 1.12 3.37 -4.01
C TRP A 21 0.70 3.72 -5.45
N ARG A 22 1.44 3.26 -6.46
CA ARG A 22 1.08 3.50 -7.86
C ARG A 22 -0.19 2.75 -8.27
N LEU A 23 -0.42 1.57 -7.72
CA LEU A 23 -1.58 0.73 -7.99
C LEU A 23 -2.87 1.29 -7.36
N LEU A 24 -2.74 1.98 -6.21
CA LEU A 24 -3.86 2.63 -5.52
C LEU A 24 -4.50 3.79 -6.30
N LYS A 25 -3.91 4.22 -7.44
CA LYS A 25 -4.53 5.22 -8.33
C LYS A 25 -5.82 4.73 -8.99
N THR A 26 -6.04 3.42 -9.00
CA THR A 26 -7.27 2.78 -9.44
C THR A 26 -7.92 2.07 -8.26
N PRO A 27 -9.27 2.08 -8.14
CA PRO A 27 -9.96 1.28 -7.13
C PRO A 27 -9.50 -0.18 -7.21
N CYS A 28 -9.02 -0.72 -6.10
CA CYS A 28 -8.53 -2.08 -6.01
C CYS A 28 -8.76 -2.64 -4.60
N THR A 29 -8.72 -3.96 -4.48
CA THR A 29 -8.82 -4.67 -3.20
C THR A 29 -7.42 -5.03 -2.69
N CYS A 30 -7.29 -5.24 -1.38
CA CYS A 30 -6.05 -5.73 -0.79
C CYS A 30 -5.60 -7.08 -1.39
N SER A 31 -6.56 -7.95 -1.75
CA SER A 31 -6.25 -9.22 -2.44
C SER A 31 -5.61 -9.00 -3.82
N ALA A 32 -6.15 -8.10 -4.64
CA ALA A 32 -5.59 -7.82 -5.97
C ALA A 32 -4.17 -7.21 -5.87
N LEU A 33 -3.92 -6.40 -4.85
CA LEU A 33 -2.59 -5.87 -4.56
C LEU A 33 -1.63 -6.97 -4.08
N ALA A 34 -2.10 -7.90 -3.26
CA ALA A 34 -1.31 -9.05 -2.79
C ALA A 34 -0.93 -9.98 -3.95
N ASP A 35 -1.86 -10.28 -4.86
CA ASP A 35 -1.59 -11.04 -6.08
C ASP A 35 -0.50 -10.37 -6.92
N THR A 36 -0.59 -9.05 -7.11
CA THR A 36 0.39 -8.28 -7.88
C THR A 36 1.77 -8.28 -7.21
N LEU A 37 1.81 -8.19 -5.88
CA LEU A 37 3.04 -8.19 -5.10
C LEU A 37 3.71 -9.57 -5.13
N ALA A 38 2.97 -10.65 -4.92
CA ALA A 38 3.47 -12.01 -5.02
C ALA A 38 3.98 -12.34 -6.43
N ALA A 39 3.26 -11.92 -7.48
CA ALA A 39 3.68 -12.11 -8.87
C ALA A 39 5.01 -11.40 -9.20
N SER A 40 5.31 -10.28 -8.53
CA SER A 40 6.54 -9.50 -8.72
C SER A 40 7.71 -9.99 -7.86
N HIS A 41 7.43 -10.85 -6.86
CA HIS A 41 8.41 -11.35 -5.89
C HIS A 41 8.21 -12.86 -5.68
N PRO A 42 8.84 -13.72 -6.52
CA PRO A 42 8.61 -15.16 -6.52
C PRO A 42 8.87 -15.88 -5.18
N ASP A 43 9.73 -15.30 -4.34
CA ASP A 43 10.09 -15.86 -3.03
C ASP A 43 9.10 -15.44 -1.92
N LEU A 44 8.11 -14.59 -2.22
CA LEU A 44 7.11 -14.10 -1.28
C LEU A 44 5.84 -14.94 -1.37
N SER A 45 5.43 -15.54 -0.26
CA SER A 45 4.14 -16.23 -0.21
C SER A 45 2.97 -15.24 -0.29
N TYR A 46 1.85 -15.67 -0.87
CA TYR A 46 0.65 -14.85 -0.96
C TYR A 46 0.17 -14.36 0.42
N ASP A 47 0.16 -15.23 1.44
CA ASP A 47 -0.25 -14.84 2.80
C ASP A 47 0.63 -13.73 3.37
N LYS A 48 1.95 -13.80 3.12
CA LYS A 48 2.87 -12.75 3.55
C LYS A 48 2.65 -11.46 2.76
N ALA A 49 2.44 -11.56 1.44
CA ALA A 49 2.12 -10.43 0.59
C ALA A 49 0.83 -9.72 1.05
N LEU A 50 -0.22 -10.48 1.39
CA LEU A 50 -1.47 -9.95 1.89
C LEU A 50 -1.31 -9.25 3.25
N GLY A 51 -0.52 -9.84 4.15
CA GLY A 51 -0.18 -9.21 5.43
C GLY A 51 0.57 -7.90 5.25
N ASP A 52 1.56 -7.86 4.37
CA ASP A 52 2.36 -6.67 4.09
C ASP A 52 1.54 -5.57 3.41
N VAL A 53 0.65 -5.93 2.47
CA VAL A 53 -0.30 -5.00 1.85
C VAL A 53 -1.24 -4.43 2.91
N SER A 54 -1.84 -5.27 3.76
CA SER A 54 -2.77 -4.81 4.80
C SER A 54 -2.10 -3.84 5.76
N ALA A 55 -0.91 -4.18 6.26
CA ALA A 55 -0.13 -3.31 7.14
C ALA A 55 0.26 -1.98 6.46
N PHE A 56 0.57 -2.03 5.16
CA PHE A 56 0.87 -0.83 4.38
C PHE A 56 -0.36 0.10 4.27
N ILE A 57 -1.53 -0.44 3.92
CA ILE A 57 -2.77 0.34 3.82
C ILE A 57 -3.17 0.91 5.17
N GLU A 58 -3.13 0.11 6.24
CA GLU A 58 -3.42 0.59 7.60
C GLU A 58 -2.49 1.74 8.00
N SER A 59 -1.19 1.63 7.73
CA SER A 59 -0.23 2.71 8.00
C SER A 59 -0.59 3.99 7.24
N LEU A 60 -0.92 3.88 5.96
CA LEU A 60 -1.36 5.03 5.17
C LEU A 60 -2.65 5.65 5.72
N MET A 61 -3.62 4.85 6.16
CA MET A 61 -4.86 5.33 6.77
C MET A 61 -4.60 6.07 8.09
N VAL A 62 -3.74 5.52 8.96
CA VAL A 62 -3.35 6.17 10.23
C VAL A 62 -2.72 7.55 9.98
N HIS A 63 -1.94 7.67 8.91
CA HIS A 63 -1.35 8.95 8.49
C HIS A 63 -2.28 9.84 7.65
N GLY A 64 -3.54 9.42 7.43
CA GLY A 64 -4.53 10.15 6.65
C GLY A 64 -4.17 10.27 5.17
N MET A 65 -3.34 9.38 4.64
CA MET A 65 -2.87 9.39 3.25
C MET A 65 -3.88 8.73 2.30
N VAL A 66 -4.71 7.82 2.81
CA VAL A 66 -5.78 7.13 2.06
C VAL A 66 -7.00 6.97 2.96
N GLU A 67 -8.16 6.81 2.33
CA GLU A 67 -9.43 6.54 3.00
C GLU A 67 -10.09 5.33 2.33
N LEU A 68 -10.82 4.52 3.11
CA LEU A 68 -11.64 3.45 2.56
C LEU A 68 -12.89 4.05 1.93
N TRP A 69 -13.13 3.73 0.66
CA TRP A 69 -14.35 4.10 -0.02
C TRP A 69 -15.39 3.03 0.37
N GLY A 70 -16.39 3.46 1.14
CA GLY A 70 -17.55 2.63 1.51
C GLY A 70 -18.60 2.56 0.41
#